data_AF-A0AA43TS83-F1
#
_entry.id   AF-A0AA43TS83-F1
#
_cell.length_a   1.000
_cell.length_b   1.000
_cell.length_c   1.000
_cell.angle_alpha   90.00
_cell.angle_beta   90.00
_cell.angle_gamma   90.00
#
_symmetry.space_group_name_H-M   'P 1'
#
loop_
_entity.id
_entity.type
_entity.pdbx_description
1 polymer ?
#
loop_
_entity_poly.entity_id
_entity_poly.type
_entity_poly.pdbx_seq_one_letter_code
_entity_poly.pdbx_strand_id
1 'polypeptide(L)'
;MQDKPGFTQSLWDMQSPWKRIRTEYSRKTLTKPSDKLAAFSGIASMVFKALASSSDEYLAGIWKPNLLSELLWERDGDQEAPYDPELYIAPTWLWASLNGAFRDSGYIEMSLELNGLTRQDQWHCEVLDAQVTPVADIFGPVKADNMTLKTWLCRIEIWSPKERTFRSIMRESDWNISAINGVAASYSGMISIDHPTPEIRRFSVLLSFYFVPVRSIYREGQTCRISLEGLLLKRTGKRQGQYYRDGLLRLLFQDEEGDKAFRQFQQSDSTESAHYLESLSGGVHAIEII
;
A
#
# COMPACT_ATOMS: atom_id res chain seq x y z
N MET A 1 28.99 25.80 0.09
CA MET A 1 28.73 24.38 0.40
C MET A 1 27.98 23.82 -0.81
N GLN A 2 28.66 23.02 -1.62
CA GLN A 2 28.06 22.36 -2.77
C GLN A 2 27.44 21.04 -2.28
N ASP A 3 26.14 20.87 -2.51
CA ASP A 3 25.46 19.58 -2.39
C ASP A 3 26.12 18.58 -3.34
N LYS A 4 26.50 17.41 -2.81
CA LYS A 4 27.04 16.31 -3.64
C LYS A 4 25.88 15.59 -4.34
N PRO A 5 25.77 15.62 -5.67
CA PRO A 5 24.73 14.93 -6.43
C PRO A 5 25.10 13.46 -6.64
N GLY A 6 25.15 12.64 -5.58
CA GLY A 6 25.67 11.26 -5.68
C GLY A 6 24.91 10.15 -4.96
N PHE A 7 24.11 10.45 -3.93
CA PHE A 7 23.52 9.41 -3.07
C PHE A 7 22.03 9.18 -3.29
N THR A 8 21.25 10.26 -3.41
CA THR A 8 19.82 10.18 -3.75
C THR A 8 19.63 9.53 -5.11
N GLN A 9 20.45 9.90 -6.11
CA GLN A 9 20.34 9.39 -7.47
C GLN A 9 20.51 7.86 -7.57
N SER A 10 21.47 7.27 -6.85
CA SER A 10 21.67 5.81 -6.83
C SER A 10 20.53 5.03 -6.18
N LEU A 11 19.86 5.62 -5.18
CA LEU A 11 18.66 5.01 -4.58
C LEU A 11 17.49 5.02 -5.57
N TRP A 12 17.28 6.12 -6.31
CA TRP A 12 16.26 6.20 -7.36
C TRP A 12 16.50 5.16 -8.46
N ASP A 13 17.75 5.03 -8.92
CA ASP A 13 18.15 4.05 -9.95
C ASP A 13 17.92 2.59 -9.50
N MET A 14 17.92 2.34 -8.19
CA MET A 14 17.81 1.02 -7.60
C MET A 14 16.41 0.65 -7.11
N GLN A 15 15.43 1.55 -7.19
CA GLN A 15 14.05 1.26 -6.79
C GLN A 15 13.43 0.11 -7.58
N SER A 16 13.49 0.18 -8.91
CA SER A 16 12.88 -0.83 -9.78
C SER A 16 13.57 -2.21 -9.62
N PRO A 17 14.91 -2.31 -9.65
CA PRO A 17 15.61 -3.55 -9.31
C PRO A 17 15.27 -4.10 -7.91
N TRP A 18 15.21 -3.24 -6.89
CA TRP A 18 14.90 -3.64 -5.52
C TRP A 18 13.48 -4.21 -5.38
N LYS A 19 12.48 -3.49 -5.91
CA LYS A 19 11.08 -3.94 -5.99
C LYS A 19 10.96 -5.29 -6.67
N ARG A 20 11.69 -5.49 -7.78
CA ARG A 20 11.75 -6.77 -8.50
C ARG A 20 12.36 -7.88 -7.65
N ILE A 21 13.49 -7.62 -6.98
CA ILE A 21 14.14 -8.60 -6.08
C ILE A 21 13.16 -9.05 -4.99
N ARG A 22 12.47 -8.13 -4.32
CA ARG A 22 11.49 -8.46 -3.28
C ARG A 22 10.28 -9.23 -3.83
N THR A 23 9.76 -8.79 -4.97
CA THR A 23 8.66 -9.47 -5.67
C THR A 23 9.03 -10.93 -5.98
N GLU A 24 10.18 -11.16 -6.61
CA GLU A 24 10.66 -12.51 -6.95
C GLU A 24 10.97 -13.36 -5.72
N TYR A 25 11.48 -12.74 -4.66
CA TYR A 25 11.71 -13.41 -3.38
C TYR A 25 10.39 -13.84 -2.71
N SER A 26 9.37 -12.97 -2.72
CA SER A 26 8.07 -13.25 -2.11
C SER A 26 7.32 -14.43 -2.74
N ARG A 27 7.63 -14.73 -4.02
CA ARG A 27 7.09 -15.89 -4.74
C ARG A 27 7.70 -17.23 -4.29
N LYS A 28 8.75 -17.21 -3.48
CA LYS A 28 9.34 -18.43 -2.93
C LYS A 28 8.49 -18.96 -1.78
N THR A 29 8.27 -20.27 -1.78
CA THR A 29 7.57 -20.94 -0.69
C THR A 29 8.52 -21.15 0.47
N LEU A 30 8.17 -20.60 1.64
CA LEU A 30 8.89 -20.82 2.88
C LEU A 30 8.15 -21.86 3.71
N THR A 31 8.88 -22.78 4.36
CA THR A 31 8.30 -23.75 5.28
C THR A 31 7.73 -23.08 6.52
N LYS A 32 8.37 -21.99 6.98
CA LYS A 32 7.94 -21.17 8.11
C LYS A 32 7.75 -19.72 7.64
N PRO A 33 6.51 -19.20 7.61
CA PRO A 33 6.27 -17.82 7.18
C PRO A 33 7.02 -16.78 8.03
N SER A 34 7.24 -17.05 9.32
CA SER A 34 8.01 -16.21 10.25
C SER A 34 9.46 -15.97 9.82
N ASP A 35 10.04 -16.87 9.03
CA ASP A 35 11.46 -16.83 8.68
C ASP A 35 11.73 -15.94 7.47
N LYS A 36 10.71 -15.29 6.91
CA LYS A 36 10.81 -14.53 5.67
C LYS A 36 11.87 -13.44 5.69
N LEU A 37 11.87 -12.58 6.71
CA LEU A 37 12.87 -11.52 6.83
C LEU A 37 14.27 -12.11 7.10
N ALA A 38 14.35 -13.13 7.96
CA ALA A 38 15.61 -13.81 8.23
C ALA A 38 16.23 -14.41 6.95
N ALA A 39 15.42 -15.08 6.14
CA ALA A 39 15.87 -15.69 4.89
C ALA A 39 16.12 -14.67 3.76
N PHE A 40 15.61 -13.43 3.87
CA PHE A 40 15.88 -12.33 2.95
C PHE A 40 17.12 -11.50 3.36
N SER A 41 17.54 -11.59 4.62
CA SER A 41 18.57 -10.75 5.24
C SER A 41 19.90 -10.71 4.48
N GLY A 42 20.32 -11.84 3.90
CA GLY A 42 21.55 -11.91 3.11
C GLY A 42 21.51 -11.04 1.85
N ILE A 43 20.39 -11.09 1.11
CA ILE A 43 20.17 -10.25 -0.08
C ILE A 43 20.12 -8.78 0.33
N ALA A 44 19.37 -8.48 1.40
CA ALA A 44 19.24 -7.13 1.92
C ALA A 44 20.59 -6.53 2.33
N SER A 45 21.40 -7.26 3.10
CA SER A 45 22.75 -6.83 3.51
C SER A 45 23.66 -6.58 2.29
N MET A 46 23.61 -7.44 1.27
CA MET A 46 24.43 -7.26 0.06
C MET A 46 24.05 -5.98 -0.69
N VAL A 47 22.76 -5.74 -0.90
CA VAL A 47 22.27 -4.54 -1.60
C VAL A 47 22.55 -3.29 -0.75
N PHE A 48 22.27 -3.33 0.55
CA PHE A 48 22.53 -2.22 1.46
C PHE A 48 24.00 -1.76 1.41
N LYS A 49 24.95 -2.71 1.44
CA LYS A 49 26.38 -2.41 1.32
C LYS A 49 26.73 -1.80 -0.04
N ALA A 50 26.12 -2.29 -1.12
CA ALA A 50 26.36 -1.79 -2.47
C ALA A 50 25.84 -0.36 -2.67
N LEU A 51 24.74 0.00 -2.02
CA LEU A 51 24.14 1.33 -2.06
C LEU A 51 24.83 2.34 -1.12
N ALA A 52 25.71 1.87 -0.24
CA ALA A 52 26.30 2.66 0.84
C ALA A 52 25.24 3.41 1.68
N SER A 53 24.08 2.77 1.89
CA SER A 53 22.92 3.38 2.57
C SER A 53 23.16 3.65 4.05
N SER A 54 22.41 4.60 4.61
CA SER A 54 22.34 4.77 6.07
C SER A 54 21.41 3.72 6.68
N SER A 55 21.72 3.24 7.88
CA SER A 55 20.87 2.29 8.61
C SER A 55 19.48 2.87 8.87
N ASP A 56 19.40 4.18 9.08
CA ASP A 56 18.16 4.88 9.41
C ASP A 56 17.18 4.93 8.24
N GLU A 57 17.63 4.62 7.03
CA GLU A 57 16.84 4.63 5.81
C GLU A 57 16.23 3.26 5.47
N TYR A 58 16.60 2.20 6.21
CA TYR A 58 16.14 0.84 5.93
C TYR A 58 15.15 0.36 6.98
N LEU A 59 13.99 -0.12 6.52
CA LEU A 59 12.88 -0.64 7.32
C LEU A 59 12.53 -2.05 6.86
N ALA A 60 13.28 -3.06 7.32
CA ALA A 60 12.98 -4.48 7.10
C ALA A 60 12.52 -4.84 5.66
N GLY A 61 13.29 -4.35 4.69
CA GLY A 61 13.06 -4.58 3.27
C GLY A 61 12.52 -3.37 2.53
N ILE A 62 12.20 -2.27 3.20
CA ILE A 62 11.71 -1.04 2.59
C ILE A 62 12.72 0.09 2.79
N TRP A 63 12.86 0.98 1.80
CA TRP A 63 13.68 2.18 1.90
C TRP A 63 12.82 3.41 2.23
N LYS A 64 13.11 4.09 3.34
CA LYS A 64 12.37 5.27 3.82
C LYS A 64 12.19 6.38 2.77
N PRO A 65 13.21 6.74 1.95
CA PRO A 65 13.05 7.79 0.95
C PRO A 65 11.90 7.55 -0.03
N ASN A 66 11.49 6.29 -0.21
CA ASN A 66 10.46 5.89 -1.17
C ASN A 66 9.28 5.19 -0.48
N LEU A 67 9.14 5.37 0.84
CA LEU A 67 8.23 4.59 1.68
C LEU A 67 6.80 4.61 1.14
N LEU A 68 6.26 5.78 0.76
CA LEU A 68 4.91 5.86 0.20
C LEU A 68 4.72 4.98 -1.05
N SER A 69 5.71 4.94 -1.95
CA SER A 69 5.65 4.06 -3.13
C SER A 69 5.80 2.59 -2.76
N GLU A 70 6.59 2.31 -1.73
CA GLU A 70 6.85 0.98 -1.21
C GLU A 70 5.69 0.45 -0.36
N LEU A 71 4.72 1.30 0.01
CA LEU A 71 3.44 0.89 0.61
C LEU A 71 2.42 0.45 -0.45
N LEU A 72 2.65 0.69 -1.74
CA LEU A 72 1.67 0.38 -2.79
C LEU A 72 1.87 -1.03 -3.36
N TRP A 73 2.37 -1.97 -2.56
CA TRP A 73 2.32 -3.38 -2.90
C TRP A 73 0.89 -3.92 -2.86
N GLU A 74 0.64 -5.00 -3.59
CA GLU A 74 -0.62 -5.73 -3.58
C GLU A 74 -0.33 -7.23 -3.67
N ARG A 75 -1.23 -8.06 -3.14
CA ARG A 75 -1.08 -9.52 -3.20
C ARG A 75 -1.10 -10.00 -4.66
N ASP A 76 -0.14 -10.83 -5.03
CA ASP A 76 -0.08 -11.45 -6.36
C ASP A 76 -1.02 -12.66 -6.37
N GLY A 77 -2.14 -12.54 -7.09
CA GLY A 77 -3.31 -13.43 -7.01
C GLY A 77 -3.13 -14.87 -7.51
N ASP A 78 -1.90 -15.34 -7.72
CA ASP A 78 -1.61 -16.68 -8.21
C ASP A 78 -1.47 -17.73 -7.11
N GLN A 79 -1.29 -17.33 -5.84
CA GLN A 79 -1.10 -18.27 -4.73
C GLN A 79 -2.01 -17.94 -3.53
N GLU A 80 -2.91 -18.88 -3.22
CA GLU A 80 -3.67 -18.85 -1.97
C GLU A 80 -2.76 -19.39 -0.85
N ALA A 81 -2.28 -18.49 -0.01
CA ALA A 81 -1.46 -18.84 1.15
C ALA A 81 -2.35 -18.86 2.40
N PRO A 82 -2.17 -19.84 3.30
CA PRO A 82 -2.85 -19.84 4.59
C PRO A 82 -2.57 -18.54 5.34
N TYR A 83 -3.64 -17.89 5.80
CA TYR A 83 -3.55 -16.78 6.73
C TYR A 83 -3.80 -17.30 8.14
N ASP A 84 -2.85 -17.05 9.03
CA ASP A 84 -2.99 -17.29 10.45
C ASP A 84 -2.97 -15.92 11.15
N PRO A 85 -4.11 -15.45 11.71
CA PRO A 85 -4.18 -14.16 12.38
C PRO A 85 -3.38 -14.11 13.69
N GLU A 86 -3.00 -15.26 14.26
CA GLU A 86 -2.20 -15.34 15.48
C GLU A 86 -0.69 -15.31 15.18
N LEU A 87 -0.30 -15.60 13.92
CA LEU A 87 1.09 -15.60 13.49
C LEU A 87 1.57 -14.21 13.11
N TYR A 88 2.27 -13.56 14.04
CA TYR A 88 2.98 -12.32 13.75
C TYR A 88 4.26 -12.60 12.93
N ILE A 89 4.43 -11.89 11.80
CA ILE A 89 5.63 -11.93 10.95
C ILE A 89 6.32 -10.56 10.92
N ALA A 90 5.55 -9.51 10.68
CA ALA A 90 5.99 -8.13 10.52
C ALA A 90 4.78 -7.18 10.68
N PRO A 91 4.98 -5.87 10.89
CA PRO A 91 3.90 -4.88 10.87
C PRO A 91 3.09 -4.95 9.57
N THR A 92 1.78 -4.68 9.61
CA THR A 92 0.89 -4.97 8.47
C THR A 92 1.19 -4.11 7.24
N TRP A 93 1.80 -2.94 7.42
CA TRP A 93 2.24 -2.06 6.34
C TRP A 93 3.50 -2.55 5.61
N LEU A 94 4.28 -3.47 6.20
CA LEU A 94 5.40 -4.11 5.53
C LEU A 94 4.93 -5.24 4.61
N TRP A 95 5.53 -5.34 3.42
CA TRP A 95 5.32 -6.46 2.49
C TRP A 95 5.58 -7.83 3.12
N ALA A 96 6.46 -7.87 4.14
CA ALA A 96 6.84 -9.10 4.81
C ALA A 96 5.70 -9.70 5.66
N SER A 97 4.71 -8.89 6.06
CA SER A 97 3.52 -9.38 6.80
C SER A 97 2.69 -10.37 5.98
N LEU A 98 2.69 -10.22 4.66
CA LEU A 98 1.87 -11.00 3.75
C LEU A 98 2.42 -12.42 3.56
N ASN A 99 1.82 -13.46 4.14
CA ASN A 99 2.19 -14.82 3.73
C ASN A 99 1.82 -15.04 2.25
N GLY A 100 2.81 -15.21 1.37
CA GLY A 100 2.63 -15.36 -0.07
C GLY A 100 3.27 -14.27 -0.93
N ALA A 101 3.04 -14.38 -2.24
CA ALA A 101 3.60 -13.47 -3.24
C ALA A 101 2.89 -12.11 -3.21
N PHE A 102 3.66 -11.05 -3.41
CA PHE A 102 3.17 -9.71 -3.67
C PHE A 102 3.78 -9.18 -4.96
N ARG A 103 3.18 -8.12 -5.51
CA ARG A 103 3.77 -7.30 -6.56
C ARG A 103 3.65 -5.83 -6.17
N ASP A 104 4.66 -5.03 -6.46
CA ASP A 104 4.52 -3.58 -6.34
C ASP A 104 3.56 -3.07 -7.43
N SER A 105 2.62 -2.19 -7.06
CA SER A 105 1.67 -1.53 -7.98
C SER A 105 2.38 -0.94 -9.22
N GLY A 106 3.63 -0.53 -9.03
CA GLY A 106 4.48 0.01 -10.07
C GLY A 106 4.92 -0.95 -11.18
N TYR A 107 4.56 -2.23 -11.14
CA TYR A 107 4.90 -3.14 -12.24
C TYR A 107 4.21 -2.76 -13.58
N ILE A 108 3.14 -1.98 -13.53
CA ILE A 108 2.53 -1.38 -14.72
C ILE A 108 3.45 -0.28 -15.30
N GLU A 109 4.24 0.41 -14.47
CA GLU A 109 5.01 1.62 -14.80
C GLU A 109 6.01 1.40 -15.95
N MET A 110 6.75 0.28 -15.94
CA MET A 110 7.74 -0.03 -16.96
C MET A 110 7.12 -0.33 -18.34
N SER A 111 5.86 -0.80 -18.36
CA SER A 111 5.14 -1.03 -19.64
C SER A 111 4.64 0.26 -20.28
N LEU A 112 4.50 1.35 -19.52
CA LEU A 112 3.92 2.61 -19.99
C LEU A 112 4.95 3.54 -20.63
N GLU A 113 6.14 3.61 -20.03
CA GLU A 113 7.27 4.38 -20.56
C GLU A 113 7.71 3.82 -21.92
N LEU A 114 7.70 2.49 -22.07
CA LEU A 114 7.98 1.81 -23.35
C LEU A 114 6.97 2.14 -24.46
N ASN A 115 5.78 2.65 -24.11
CA ASN A 115 4.71 2.98 -25.05
C ASN A 115 4.55 4.49 -25.32
N GLY A 116 5.49 5.33 -24.86
CA GLY A 116 5.48 6.77 -25.13
C GLY A 116 4.40 7.56 -24.37
N LEU A 117 3.89 7.02 -23.26
CA LEU A 117 2.97 7.72 -22.35
C LEU A 117 3.77 8.47 -21.28
N THR A 118 3.52 9.77 -21.11
CA THR A 118 4.13 10.56 -20.05
C THR A 118 3.46 10.24 -18.71
N ARG A 119 4.24 10.15 -17.62
CA ARG A 119 3.77 9.90 -16.26
C ARG A 119 3.97 11.13 -15.39
N GLN A 120 2.93 11.54 -14.67
CA GLN A 120 3.04 12.55 -13.62
C GLN A 120 2.40 12.02 -12.34
N ASP A 121 3.23 11.84 -11.31
CA ASP A 121 2.78 11.36 -10.00
C ASP A 121 2.40 12.53 -9.09
N GLN A 122 1.31 12.37 -8.34
CA GLN A 122 0.91 13.26 -7.27
C GLN A 122 0.72 12.47 -5.97
N TRP A 123 1.50 12.79 -4.95
CA TRP A 123 1.39 12.17 -3.63
C TRP A 123 0.40 12.92 -2.73
N HIS A 124 -0.47 12.17 -2.05
CA HIS A 124 -1.57 12.70 -1.24
C HIS A 124 -1.44 12.35 0.24
N CYS A 125 -0.36 11.67 0.61
CA CYS A 125 0.01 11.35 1.98
C CYS A 125 1.40 11.89 2.29
N GLU A 126 1.65 12.13 3.57
CA GLU A 126 2.97 12.44 4.11
C GLU A 126 3.28 11.42 5.23
N VAL A 127 4.49 10.86 5.21
CA VAL A 127 4.97 10.02 6.32
C VAL A 127 5.50 10.96 7.39
N LEU A 128 4.87 10.94 8.58
CA LEU A 128 5.33 11.72 9.73
C LEU A 128 6.41 10.97 10.52
N ASP A 129 6.22 9.66 10.70
CA ASP A 129 7.18 8.78 11.35
C ASP A 129 7.02 7.34 10.85
N ALA A 130 8.12 6.58 10.84
CA ALA A 130 8.11 5.17 10.49
C ALA A 130 9.29 4.47 11.15
N GLN A 131 8.99 3.51 12.01
CA GLN A 131 9.99 2.80 12.80
C GLN A 131 9.78 1.29 12.71
N VAL A 132 10.88 0.55 12.80
CA VAL A 132 10.89 -0.88 13.06
C VAL A 132 12.02 -1.18 14.03
N THR A 133 11.78 -2.11 14.94
CA THR A 133 12.68 -2.52 16.01
C THR A 133 13.21 -3.91 15.65
N PRO A 134 14.48 -4.03 15.24
CA PRO A 134 15.07 -5.32 14.93
C PRO A 134 15.05 -6.27 16.14
N VAL A 135 14.84 -7.56 15.88
CA VAL A 135 14.98 -8.60 16.92
C VAL A 135 16.45 -8.85 17.24
N ALA A 136 17.33 -8.83 16.22
CA ALA A 136 18.77 -9.06 16.38
C ALA A 136 19.61 -8.25 15.39
N ASP A 137 19.23 -8.26 14.11
CA ASP A 137 19.92 -7.59 13.01
C ASP A 137 18.92 -6.78 12.17
N ILE A 138 19.36 -5.63 11.63
CA ILE A 138 18.49 -4.68 10.91
C ILE A 138 17.88 -5.26 9.63
N PHE A 139 18.45 -6.31 9.07
CA PHE A 139 17.95 -7.00 7.88
C PHE A 139 17.05 -8.20 8.20
N GLY A 140 16.95 -8.57 9.49
CA GLY A 140 16.23 -9.73 9.97
C GLY A 140 14.82 -9.43 10.47
N PRO A 141 14.24 -10.35 11.27
CA PRO A 141 12.93 -10.17 11.87
C PRO A 141 12.83 -8.90 12.72
N VAL A 142 11.65 -8.29 12.73
CA VAL A 142 11.35 -7.06 13.48
C VAL A 142 10.18 -7.26 14.44
N LYS A 143 10.16 -6.51 15.54
CA LYS A 143 9.03 -6.43 16.45
C LYS A 143 7.92 -5.57 15.85
N ALA A 144 6.76 -5.59 16.50
CA ALA A 144 5.63 -4.76 16.11
C ALA A 144 5.97 -3.30 16.37
N ASP A 145 5.92 -2.50 15.31
CA ASP A 145 6.16 -1.06 15.34
C ASP A 145 5.20 -0.37 14.37
N ASN A 146 5.18 0.95 14.43
CA ASN A 146 4.17 1.76 13.78
C ASN A 146 4.74 2.64 12.68
N MET A 147 3.81 3.09 11.83
CA MET A 147 4.02 4.16 10.89
C MET A 147 2.90 5.18 11.09
N THR A 148 3.27 6.45 11.21
CA THR A 148 2.32 7.56 11.31
C THR A 148 2.22 8.26 9.96
N LEU A 149 1.01 8.35 9.43
CA LEU A 149 0.72 9.07 8.20
C LEU A 149 -0.12 10.30 8.49
N LYS A 150 0.19 11.40 7.80
CA LYS A 150 -0.69 12.55 7.63
C LYS A 150 -1.42 12.41 6.31
N THR A 151 -2.74 12.33 6.37
CA THR A 151 -3.57 12.00 5.19
C THR A 151 -5.04 12.40 5.33
N TRP A 152 -5.78 12.36 4.23
CA TRP A 152 -7.23 12.25 4.25
C TRP A 152 -7.64 10.80 4.48
N LEU A 153 -8.63 10.59 5.33
CA LEU A 153 -9.16 9.27 5.62
C LEU A 153 -10.66 9.30 5.42
N CYS A 154 -11.14 8.51 4.47
CA CYS A 154 -12.57 8.37 4.22
C CYS A 154 -13.02 6.93 4.49
N ARG A 155 -14.24 6.78 4.97
CA ARG A 155 -14.90 5.48 5.05
C ARG A 155 -15.54 5.18 3.71
N ILE A 156 -15.20 4.04 3.11
CA ILE A 156 -15.81 3.58 1.86
C ILE A 156 -16.67 2.35 2.11
N GLU A 157 -17.72 2.22 1.31
CA GLU A 157 -18.56 1.02 1.26
C GLU A 157 -18.43 0.40 -0.13
N ILE A 158 -18.02 -0.86 -0.16
CA ILE A 158 -17.70 -1.58 -1.38
C ILE A 158 -18.46 -2.90 -1.46
N TRP A 159 -18.81 -3.32 -2.68
CA TRP A 159 -19.45 -4.61 -2.91
C TRP A 159 -19.08 -5.15 -4.29
N SER A 160 -19.28 -6.46 -4.47
CA SER A 160 -19.04 -7.15 -5.73
C SER A 160 -20.36 -7.62 -6.34
N PRO A 161 -20.58 -7.43 -7.66
CA PRO A 161 -21.76 -7.88 -8.38
C PRO A 161 -21.70 -9.36 -8.78
N LYS A 162 -20.66 -10.08 -8.36
CA LYS A 162 -20.51 -11.53 -8.58
C LYS A 162 -19.92 -12.19 -7.35
N GLU A 163 -20.16 -13.49 -7.17
CA GLU A 163 -19.35 -14.30 -6.26
C GLU A 163 -17.91 -14.37 -6.80
N ARG A 164 -16.93 -14.43 -5.89
CA ARG A 164 -15.52 -14.34 -6.25
C ARG A 164 -14.73 -15.54 -5.78
N THR A 165 -13.86 -16.00 -6.65
CA THR A 165 -12.73 -16.85 -6.28
C THR A 165 -11.60 -15.98 -5.74
N PHE A 166 -10.66 -16.55 -4.99
CA PHE A 166 -9.46 -15.85 -4.55
C PHE A 166 -8.75 -15.13 -5.70
N ARG A 167 -8.60 -15.80 -6.86
CA ARG A 167 -7.90 -15.26 -8.03
C ARG A 167 -8.67 -14.10 -8.68
N SER A 168 -10.00 -14.18 -8.73
CA SER A 168 -10.82 -13.13 -9.35
C SER A 168 -10.89 -11.86 -8.51
N ILE A 169 -10.81 -11.95 -7.17
CA ILE A 169 -10.70 -10.76 -6.29
C ILE A 169 -9.53 -9.87 -6.74
N MET A 170 -8.39 -10.47 -7.09
CA MET A 170 -7.13 -9.76 -7.35
C MET A 170 -6.94 -9.28 -8.80
N ARG A 171 -7.79 -9.73 -9.74
CA ARG A 171 -7.57 -9.53 -11.18
C ARG A 171 -8.68 -8.78 -11.90
N GLU A 172 -9.84 -8.65 -11.28
CA GLU A 172 -11.02 -8.08 -11.93
C GLU A 172 -11.37 -6.71 -11.33
N SER A 173 -11.79 -5.78 -12.18
CA SER A 173 -12.00 -4.35 -11.87
C SER A 173 -13.47 -3.97 -11.61
N ASP A 174 -14.29 -4.94 -11.22
CA ASP A 174 -15.75 -4.84 -11.04
C ASP A 174 -16.14 -4.82 -9.55
N TRP A 175 -15.28 -4.26 -8.69
CA TRP A 175 -15.69 -3.85 -7.34
C TRP A 175 -16.34 -2.48 -7.38
N ASN A 176 -17.53 -2.37 -6.81
CA ASN A 176 -18.31 -1.14 -6.82
C ASN A 176 -18.20 -0.44 -5.48
N ILE A 177 -17.88 0.85 -5.50
CA ILE A 177 -17.94 1.75 -4.35
C ILE A 177 -19.30 2.44 -4.38
N SER A 178 -20.13 2.15 -3.38
CA SER A 178 -21.50 2.66 -3.28
C SER A 178 -21.63 3.89 -2.38
N ALA A 179 -20.67 4.12 -1.48
CA ALA A 179 -20.67 5.28 -0.60
C ALA A 179 -19.25 5.67 -0.15
N ILE A 180 -19.07 6.97 0.11
CA ILE A 180 -17.88 7.58 0.69
C ILE A 180 -18.36 8.49 1.83
N ASN A 181 -17.92 8.23 3.06
CA ASN A 181 -18.37 8.89 4.29
C ASN A 181 -19.91 8.94 4.42
N GLY A 182 -20.59 7.86 4.03
CA GLY A 182 -22.06 7.77 4.04
C GLY A 182 -22.76 8.54 2.91
N VAL A 183 -22.02 9.29 2.07
CA VAL A 183 -22.56 9.94 0.87
C VAL A 183 -22.52 8.96 -0.30
N ALA A 184 -23.63 8.84 -1.02
CA ALA A 184 -23.73 7.96 -2.18
C ALA A 184 -22.64 8.26 -3.22
N ALA A 185 -22.02 7.20 -3.74
CA ALA A 185 -20.98 7.23 -4.75
C ALA A 185 -21.21 6.10 -5.76
N SER A 186 -20.59 6.21 -6.94
CA SER A 186 -20.67 5.17 -7.96
C SER A 186 -19.35 5.09 -8.72
N TYR A 187 -18.40 4.34 -8.16
CA TYR A 187 -17.10 4.11 -8.77
C TYR A 187 -16.81 2.62 -8.90
N SER A 188 -16.11 2.24 -9.97
CA SER A 188 -15.61 0.87 -10.14
C SER A 188 -14.10 0.83 -9.93
N GLY A 189 -13.63 -0.19 -9.22
CA GLY A 189 -12.24 -0.32 -8.84
C GLY A 189 -11.72 -1.74 -8.87
N MET A 190 -10.40 -1.83 -8.79
CA MET A 190 -9.69 -3.06 -8.46
C MET A 190 -9.31 -3.01 -6.99
N ILE A 191 -9.59 -4.09 -6.26
CA ILE A 191 -9.06 -4.25 -4.90
C ILE A 191 -8.06 -5.39 -4.87
N SER A 192 -7.08 -5.27 -3.98
CA SER A 192 -6.27 -6.38 -3.53
C SER A 192 -6.38 -6.44 -2.02
N ILE A 193 -6.59 -7.63 -1.48
CA ILE A 193 -6.85 -7.83 -0.05
C ILE A 193 -5.72 -8.66 0.51
N ASP A 194 -5.08 -8.15 1.56
CA ASP A 194 -3.87 -8.78 2.08
C ASP A 194 -4.21 -10.15 2.66
N HIS A 195 -5.37 -10.28 3.31
CA HIS A 195 -5.84 -11.53 3.93
C HIS A 195 -7.33 -11.80 3.63
N PRO A 196 -7.66 -12.39 2.46
CA PRO A 196 -9.06 -12.53 2.04
C PRO A 196 -9.82 -13.54 2.90
N THR A 197 -10.81 -13.04 3.64
CA THR A 197 -11.75 -13.84 4.42
C THR A 197 -12.80 -14.55 3.54
N PRO A 198 -13.57 -15.52 4.07
CA PRO A 198 -14.70 -16.08 3.33
C PRO A 198 -15.77 -15.05 2.97
N GLU A 199 -15.93 -13.99 3.77
CA GLU A 199 -16.94 -12.95 3.57
C GLU A 199 -16.69 -12.15 2.30
N ILE A 200 -15.43 -11.84 1.99
CA ILE A 200 -15.09 -11.06 0.78
C ILE A 200 -15.35 -11.81 -0.52
N ARG A 201 -15.58 -13.12 -0.46
CA ARG A 201 -15.94 -13.95 -1.63
C ARG A 201 -17.43 -13.91 -1.95
N ARG A 202 -18.26 -13.46 -1.00
CA ARG A 202 -19.71 -13.49 -1.11
C ARG A 202 -20.21 -12.34 -1.98
N PHE A 203 -21.13 -12.66 -2.88
CA PHE A 203 -21.83 -11.71 -3.72
C PHE A 203 -22.71 -10.76 -2.88
N SER A 204 -22.76 -9.48 -3.27
CA SER A 204 -23.64 -8.46 -2.68
C SER A 204 -23.51 -8.26 -1.17
N VAL A 205 -22.41 -8.74 -0.56
CA VAL A 205 -22.05 -8.36 0.80
C VAL A 205 -21.41 -6.98 0.75
N LEU A 206 -22.00 -6.04 1.47
CA LEU A 206 -21.45 -4.71 1.64
C LEU A 206 -20.30 -4.76 2.65
N LEU A 207 -19.10 -4.40 2.20
CA LEU A 207 -17.89 -4.35 3.01
C LEU A 207 -17.53 -2.89 3.25
N SER A 208 -17.12 -2.58 4.47
CA SER A 208 -16.68 -1.24 4.82
C SER A 208 -15.19 -1.20 5.12
N PHE A 209 -14.48 -0.25 4.53
CA PHE A 209 -13.06 -0.01 4.76
C PHE A 209 -12.84 1.47 5.06
N TYR A 210 -11.75 1.76 5.75
CA TYR A 210 -11.18 3.10 5.68
C TYR A 210 -10.20 3.12 4.50
N PHE A 211 -10.23 4.19 3.73
CA PHE A 211 -9.39 4.36 2.56
C PHE A 211 -8.49 5.58 2.73
N VAL A 212 -7.22 5.37 2.45
CA VAL A 212 -6.17 6.39 2.47
C VAL A 212 -5.71 6.60 1.03
N PRO A 213 -6.08 7.71 0.38
CA PRO A 213 -5.57 8.04 -0.94
C PRO A 213 -4.07 8.33 -0.84
N VAL A 214 -3.23 7.55 -1.52
CA VAL A 214 -1.76 7.69 -1.43
C VAL A 214 -1.20 8.43 -2.63
N ARG A 215 -1.58 8.03 -3.86
CA ARG A 215 -1.08 8.70 -5.08
C ARG A 215 -2.10 8.72 -6.20
N SER A 216 -2.01 9.76 -7.02
CA SER A 216 -2.61 9.80 -8.36
C SER A 216 -1.52 9.74 -9.43
N ILE A 217 -1.80 9.06 -10.53
CA ILE A 217 -0.95 9.03 -11.72
C ILE A 217 -1.73 9.63 -12.89
N TYR A 218 -1.17 10.65 -13.51
CA TYR A 218 -1.70 11.30 -14.70
C TYR A 218 -0.89 10.89 -15.93
N ARG A 219 -1.59 10.71 -17.06
CA ARG A 219 -0.96 10.45 -18.34
C ARG A 219 -1.18 11.59 -19.32
N GLU A 220 -0.08 12.10 -19.87
CA GLU A 220 -0.07 13.18 -20.86
C GLU A 220 0.38 12.64 -22.24
N GLY A 221 -0.37 12.95 -23.29
CA GLY A 221 -0.31 12.31 -24.62
C GLY A 221 -1.70 12.33 -25.29
N GLN A 222 -2.02 11.41 -26.22
CA GLN A 222 -3.35 11.36 -26.85
C GLN A 222 -4.50 10.80 -25.97
N THR A 223 -4.24 10.43 -24.71
CA THR A 223 -5.28 9.99 -23.76
C THR A 223 -4.98 10.49 -22.34
N CYS A 224 -5.91 11.25 -21.75
CA CYS A 224 -5.91 11.57 -20.32
C CYS A 224 -6.49 10.39 -19.54
N ARG A 225 -5.69 9.77 -18.69
CA ARG A 225 -6.12 8.74 -17.73
C ARG A 225 -5.60 9.10 -16.36
N ILE A 226 -6.47 8.99 -15.36
CA ILE A 226 -6.13 9.21 -13.95
C ILE A 226 -6.24 7.87 -13.24
N SER A 227 -5.18 7.48 -12.54
CA SER A 227 -5.19 6.31 -11.65
C SER A 227 -5.05 6.79 -10.21
N LEU A 228 -6.03 6.52 -9.36
CA LEU A 228 -5.95 6.79 -7.91
C LEU A 228 -5.65 5.49 -7.18
N GLU A 229 -4.58 5.48 -6.39
CA GLU A 229 -4.15 4.33 -5.59
C GLU A 229 -4.10 4.69 -4.12
N GLY A 230 -4.54 3.77 -3.28
CA GLY A 230 -4.54 3.99 -1.85
C GLY A 230 -4.71 2.72 -1.02
N LEU A 231 -4.42 2.86 0.27
CA LEU A 231 -4.46 1.76 1.23
C LEU A 231 -5.90 1.53 1.70
N LEU A 232 -6.28 0.26 1.80
CA LEU A 232 -7.46 -0.16 2.54
C LEU A 232 -7.05 -0.50 3.97
N LEU A 233 -7.74 0.10 4.92
CA LEU A 233 -7.45 0.02 6.34
C LEU A 233 -8.68 -0.46 7.14
N LYS A 234 -8.41 -1.09 8.27
CA LYS A 234 -9.40 -1.47 9.27
C LYS A 234 -8.92 -1.01 10.64
N ARG A 235 -9.87 -0.58 11.48
CA ARG A 235 -9.54 -0.16 12.86
C ARG A 235 -9.09 -1.36 13.66
N THR A 236 -8.07 -1.17 14.50
CA THR A 236 -7.65 -2.22 15.44
C THR A 236 -8.62 -2.37 16.61
N GLY A 237 -9.38 -1.30 16.91
CA GLY A 237 -10.23 -1.21 18.10
C GLY A 237 -9.45 -1.07 19.42
N LYS A 238 -8.11 -1.10 19.38
CA LYS A 238 -7.25 -1.06 20.57
C LYS A 238 -6.89 0.36 20.98
N ARG A 239 -6.68 1.25 20.02
CA ARG A 239 -6.30 2.65 20.23
C ARG A 239 -7.03 3.56 19.24
N GLN A 240 -7.25 4.79 19.67
CA GLN A 240 -7.76 5.86 18.80
C GLN A 240 -6.79 6.07 17.63
N GLY A 241 -7.33 6.29 16.43
CA GLY A 241 -6.52 6.55 15.23
C GLY A 241 -5.61 5.41 14.78
N GLN A 242 -5.75 4.21 15.34
CA GLN A 242 -4.90 3.06 15.03
C GLN A 242 -5.60 2.07 14.09
N TYR A 243 -4.87 1.72 13.03
CA TYR A 243 -5.34 0.88 11.95
C TYR A 243 -4.36 -0.25 11.65
N TYR A 244 -4.86 -1.33 11.07
CA TYR A 244 -4.05 -2.26 10.31
C TYR A 244 -4.40 -2.13 8.84
N ARG A 245 -3.40 -2.37 8.00
CA ARG A 245 -3.54 -2.46 6.56
C ARG A 245 -4.23 -3.77 6.21
N ASP A 246 -5.24 -3.68 5.33
CA ASP A 246 -6.04 -4.82 4.87
C ASP A 246 -6.05 -4.94 3.34
N GLY A 247 -5.33 -4.08 2.64
CA GLY A 247 -5.22 -4.17 1.20
C GLY A 247 -4.91 -2.86 0.48
N LEU A 248 -5.18 -2.88 -0.81
CA LEU A 248 -5.01 -1.79 -1.75
C LEU A 248 -6.28 -1.62 -2.58
N LEU A 249 -6.66 -0.38 -2.87
CA LEU A 249 -7.67 -0.02 -3.86
C LEU A 249 -7.01 0.79 -4.97
N ARG A 250 -7.30 0.41 -6.22
CA ARG A 250 -6.95 1.16 -7.42
C ARG A 250 -8.22 1.53 -8.18
N LEU A 251 -8.36 2.81 -8.48
CA LEU A 251 -9.41 3.36 -9.32
C LEU A 251 -8.79 3.88 -10.61
N LEU A 252 -9.43 3.55 -11.73
CA LEU A 252 -9.00 3.98 -13.05
C LEU A 252 -10.11 4.81 -13.67
N PHE A 253 -9.78 6.04 -14.03
CA PHE A 253 -10.70 6.98 -14.65
C PHE A 253 -10.25 7.29 -16.07
N GLN A 254 -11.24 7.46 -16.94
CA GLN A 254 -11.05 8.13 -18.22
C GLN A 254 -11.27 9.63 -17.97
N ASP A 255 -10.53 10.50 -18.66
CA ASP A 255 -10.75 11.95 -18.68
C ASP A 255 -10.82 12.65 -17.29
N GLU A 256 -11.54 13.78 -17.20
CA GLU A 256 -11.64 14.66 -16.03
C GLU A 256 -12.51 14.08 -14.89
N GLU A 257 -13.22 12.96 -15.08
CA GLU A 257 -13.99 12.30 -14.01
C GLU A 257 -13.12 11.94 -12.80
N GLY A 258 -11.84 11.62 -13.02
CA GLY A 258 -10.92 11.24 -11.95
C GLY A 258 -10.64 12.36 -10.95
N ASP A 259 -10.56 13.62 -11.38
CA ASP A 259 -10.34 14.75 -10.48
C ASP A 259 -11.56 15.00 -9.59
N LYS A 260 -12.77 14.83 -10.13
CA LYS A 260 -14.01 14.94 -9.34
C LYS A 260 -14.09 13.82 -8.31
N ALA A 261 -13.79 12.59 -8.72
CA ALA A 261 -13.74 11.46 -7.81
C ALA A 261 -12.71 11.68 -6.70
N PHE A 262 -11.50 12.13 -7.08
CA PHE A 262 -10.45 12.41 -6.12
C PHE A 262 -10.85 13.47 -5.08
N ARG A 263 -11.51 14.56 -5.49
CA ARG A 263 -12.05 15.56 -4.55
C ARG A 263 -13.07 14.98 -3.56
N GLN A 264 -13.81 13.95 -3.94
CA GLN A 264 -14.73 13.26 -3.02
C GLN A 264 -13.94 12.41 -2.00
N PHE A 265 -12.83 11.80 -2.40
CA PHE A 265 -11.93 11.06 -1.50
C PHE A 265 -11.08 11.96 -0.59
N GLN A 266 -10.87 13.23 -0.96
CA GLN A 266 -10.22 14.24 -0.10
C GLN A 266 -11.15 14.86 0.95
N GLN A 267 -12.23 14.18 1.30
CA GLN A 267 -13.14 14.57 2.37
C GLN A 267 -12.96 13.59 3.51
N SER A 268 -12.53 14.09 4.67
CA SER A 268 -12.45 13.28 5.89
C SER A 268 -13.76 13.38 6.65
N ASP A 269 -14.18 12.26 7.24
CA ASP A 269 -15.32 12.25 8.17
C ASP A 269 -14.90 12.84 9.53
N SER A 270 -14.90 14.17 9.61
CA SER A 270 -14.51 14.92 10.81
C SER A 270 -15.46 14.75 12.00
N THR A 271 -16.56 14.00 11.83
CA THR A 271 -17.59 13.86 12.87
C THR A 271 -17.20 12.88 13.99
N GLU A 272 -16.15 12.06 13.79
CA GLU A 272 -15.74 11.05 14.76
C GLU A 272 -14.24 11.16 15.10
N SER A 273 -13.94 11.75 16.26
CA SER A 273 -12.56 11.94 16.73
C SER A 273 -11.80 10.63 16.99
N ALA A 274 -12.51 9.51 17.18
CA ALA A 274 -11.92 8.19 17.38
C ALA A 274 -11.15 7.65 16.15
N HIS A 275 -11.35 8.26 14.97
CA HIS A 275 -10.69 7.89 13.72
C HIS A 275 -9.25 8.41 13.60
N TYR A 276 -8.84 9.35 14.44
CA TYR A 276 -7.61 10.12 14.22
C TYR A 276 -6.79 10.22 15.50
N LEU A 277 -5.47 10.17 15.39
CA LEU A 277 -4.58 10.57 16.48
C LEU A 277 -4.71 12.08 16.73
N GLU A 278 -4.69 12.85 15.64
CA GLU A 278 -4.75 14.29 15.64
C GLU A 278 -5.49 14.78 14.39
N SER A 279 -6.32 15.82 14.56
CA SER A 279 -6.92 16.56 13.45
C SER A 279 -6.06 17.77 13.11
N LEU A 280 -5.67 17.89 11.85
CA LEU A 280 -4.80 18.95 11.35
C LEU A 280 -5.60 19.91 10.45
N SER A 281 -4.97 21.01 10.03
CA SER A 281 -5.60 22.00 9.15
C SER A 281 -5.97 21.41 7.78
N GLY A 282 -7.13 21.79 7.24
CA GLY A 282 -7.51 21.40 5.87
C GLY A 282 -8.11 20.00 5.74
N GLY A 283 -8.59 19.40 6.83
CA GLY A 283 -9.27 18.10 6.82
C GLY A 283 -8.34 16.89 6.67
N VAL A 284 -7.04 17.09 6.87
CA VAL A 284 -6.06 15.99 6.99
C VAL A 284 -5.88 15.63 8.46
N HIS A 285 -5.50 14.39 8.70
CA HIS A 285 -5.39 13.81 10.04
C HIS A 285 -4.13 12.96 10.15
N ALA A 286 -3.63 12.84 11.38
CA ALA A 286 -2.61 11.86 11.72
C ALA A 286 -3.29 10.52 12.06
N ILE A 287 -2.81 9.44 11.46
CA ILE A 287 -3.24 8.06 11.75
C ILE A 287 -2.02 7.17 11.97
N GLU A 288 -2.20 6.13 12.78
CA GLU A 288 -1.19 5.10 13.03
C GLU A 288 -1.55 3.83 12.26
N ILE A 289 -0.59 3.26 11.53
CA ILE A 289 -0.68 1.94 10.93
C ILE A 289 0.32 1.03 11.63
N ILE A 290 -0.16 -0.13 12.13
CA ILE A 290 0.66 -1.15 12.82
C ILE A 290 0.91 -2.38 11.96
#